data_AF-A0A0D2EZ96-F1
#
_entry.id   AF-A0A0D2EZ96-F1
#
_cell.length_a   1.000
_cell.length_b   1.000
_cell.length_c   1.000
_cell.angle_alpha   90.00
_cell.angle_beta   90.00
_cell.angle_gamma   90.00
#
_symmetry.space_group_name_H-M   'P 1'
#
loop_
_entity.id
_entity.type
_entity.pdbx_description
1 polymer ?
#
loop_
_entity_poly.entity_id
_entity_poly.type
_entity_poly.pdbx_seq_one_letter_code
_entity_poly.pdbx_strand_id
1 'polypeptide(L)'
;MVALSLHSILQKCPCRKPQIQELATYYNDSIQGRDQLSDSRDLTQDIFPSPSVLVAYGLESTSKTTAIVEVLRWREIPHGIVKSRECLSQRHLLSKIFAVCVAALGREQGQGQENQTGQQFDRTDSINALVGNLRRLFERVVVDSKSNQKNKFVAVIEDADALRQPGPTLLPALARLGDVIPGFSVILTSSSPRPLNLHKTGVPCVHFPPYTRSEAISIIVSAQPTTPSLSHSALASSSGTSTSTTETDQQQHAALLSKIYAQFAVTVYDTLISSTSSTSIDTFRLACERLWPRFIEPIVSGEEPPARAKSWDFARLLVRNRGLFRSEGEDALHNTFPRTPLDSSKSAASRESASKPWLSQTSSSSSSITRPSLLKRFPTLVLLSAYLASHTLPKHDILLFSRLSATSSSISKKIRRLRQTPTKRKTTSTPSGTPTKDATTPTKSRNKSLLAAGANLGMPRPFTLERLVAILRAIHPQGIPNRPGRGVSDRIYRELGELERLRLVVRSSGSGAATGAGGTGDDAGDEKWRVNVGREWVVNMGHVWGMGVSEYEIDPDS
;
A
#
# COMPACT_ATOMS: atom_id res chain seq x y z
N MET A 1 7.36 -38.03 20.42
CA MET A 1 6.40 -37.58 19.38
C MET A 1 6.36 -36.05 19.24
N VAL A 2 6.36 -35.28 20.34
CA VAL A 2 6.32 -33.80 20.35
C VAL A 2 7.47 -33.10 19.60
N ALA A 3 8.66 -33.70 19.51
CA ALA A 3 9.80 -33.09 18.80
C ALA A 3 9.70 -33.18 17.26
N LEU A 4 9.15 -34.27 16.74
CA LEU A 4 9.00 -34.48 15.29
C LEU A 4 7.90 -33.57 14.72
N SER A 5 6.85 -33.32 15.50
CA SER A 5 5.76 -32.45 15.07
C SER A 5 6.16 -30.98 15.03
N LEU A 6 6.94 -30.51 16.01
CA LEU A 6 7.41 -29.13 16.06
C LEU A 6 8.29 -28.80 14.85
N HIS A 7 9.05 -29.79 14.35
CA HIS A 7 9.86 -29.63 13.13
C HIS A 7 8.99 -29.38 11.88
N SER A 8 7.86 -30.07 11.73
CA SER A 8 6.95 -29.85 10.59
C SER A 8 6.32 -28.45 10.61
N ILE A 9 5.95 -27.95 11.79
CA ILE A 9 5.43 -26.58 11.95
C ILE A 9 6.53 -25.57 11.63
N LEU A 10 7.76 -25.80 12.12
CA LEU A 10 8.91 -24.93 11.84
C LEU A 10 9.31 -24.91 10.36
N GLN A 11 9.05 -25.99 9.63
CA GLN A 11 9.26 -26.03 8.18
C GLN A 11 8.31 -25.07 7.44
N LYS A 12 7.06 -24.95 7.89
CA LYS A 12 6.08 -24.03 7.30
C LYS A 12 6.22 -22.59 7.82
N CYS A 13 6.57 -22.44 9.10
CA CYS A 13 6.73 -21.16 9.79
C CYS A 13 8.15 -21.02 10.38
N PRO A 14 9.16 -20.82 9.52
CA PRO A 14 10.53 -20.60 9.96
C PRO A 14 10.67 -19.38 10.88
N CYS A 15 11.65 -19.43 11.78
CA CYS A 15 12.03 -18.35 12.72
C CYS A 15 10.95 -17.96 13.76
N ARG A 16 9.89 -18.77 13.94
CA ARG A 16 8.80 -18.50 14.92
C ARG A 16 8.75 -19.51 16.07
N LYS A 17 9.89 -20.16 16.37
CA LYS A 17 9.99 -21.17 17.44
C LYS A 17 9.43 -20.71 18.79
N PRO A 18 9.79 -19.53 19.35
CA PRO A 18 9.29 -19.14 20.67
C PRO A 18 7.77 -18.90 20.64
N GLN A 19 7.22 -18.27 19.60
CA GLN A 19 5.77 -18.05 19.47
C GLN A 19 5.01 -19.36 19.32
N ILE A 20 5.53 -20.31 18.53
CA ILE A 20 4.94 -21.65 18.38
C ILE A 20 4.95 -22.40 19.71
N GLN A 21 6.03 -22.31 20.49
CA GLN A 21 6.13 -22.94 21.80
C GLN A 21 5.15 -22.30 22.81
N GLU A 22 5.01 -20.97 22.83
CA GLU A 22 4.02 -20.28 23.65
C GLU A 22 2.60 -20.70 23.27
N LEU A 23 2.25 -20.68 21.97
CA LEU A 23 0.94 -21.11 21.48
C LEU A 23 0.66 -22.58 21.83
N ALA A 24 1.64 -23.47 21.67
CA ALA A 24 1.52 -24.88 22.01
C ALA A 24 1.38 -25.12 23.52
N THR A 25 1.89 -24.20 24.35
CA THR A 25 1.75 -24.22 25.82
C THR A 25 0.34 -23.80 26.24
N TYR A 26 -0.20 -22.73 25.64
CA TYR A 26 -1.57 -22.28 25.91
C TYR A 26 -2.63 -23.29 25.44
N TYR A 27 -2.39 -23.98 24.32
CA TYR A 27 -3.28 -25.01 23.78
C TYR A 27 -2.70 -26.41 23.97
N ASN A 28 -2.35 -26.74 25.22
CA ASN A 28 -1.91 -28.08 25.58
C ASN A 28 -3.11 -28.90 26.06
N ASP A 29 -3.88 -29.45 25.13
CA ASP A 29 -4.78 -30.55 25.46
C ASP A 29 -4.06 -31.87 25.30
N SER A 30 -4.02 -32.64 26.37
CA SER A 30 -3.49 -34.00 26.40
C SER A 30 -4.42 -34.92 25.61
N ILE A 31 -4.32 -34.88 24.29
CA ILE A 31 -4.91 -35.87 23.40
C ILE A 31 -3.82 -36.91 23.13
N GLN A 32 -4.12 -38.17 23.48
CA GLN A 32 -3.34 -39.42 23.37
C GLN A 32 -2.56 -39.85 24.63
N GLY A 33 -3.19 -40.74 25.42
CA GLY A 33 -2.44 -41.60 26.37
C GLY A 33 -3.22 -42.28 27.51
N ARG A 34 -4.47 -41.92 27.82
CA ARG A 34 -5.08 -42.26 29.13
C ARG A 34 -5.81 -43.61 29.27
N ASP A 35 -5.70 -44.52 28.31
CA ASP A 35 -6.46 -45.78 28.33
C ASP A 35 -5.80 -46.98 29.03
N GLN A 36 -4.58 -46.86 29.59
CA GLN A 36 -3.96 -47.98 30.34
C GLN A 36 -3.09 -47.48 31.49
N LEU A 37 -3.68 -47.27 32.66
CA LEU A 37 -3.19 -47.67 34.00
C LEU A 37 -3.98 -46.90 35.07
N SER A 38 -5.01 -47.56 35.58
CA SER A 38 -5.66 -47.26 36.85
C SER A 38 -4.66 -47.37 38.01
N ASP A 39 -4.83 -46.50 39.01
CA ASP A 39 -4.19 -46.55 40.33
C ASP A 39 -2.67 -46.43 40.34
N SER A 40 -2.17 -45.19 40.30
CA SER A 40 -1.35 -44.59 41.37
C SER A 40 -0.50 -43.42 40.87
N ARG A 41 -0.58 -42.32 41.63
CA ARG A 41 0.42 -41.24 41.77
C ARG A 41 0.57 -40.21 40.62
N ASP A 42 0.45 -38.94 41.04
CA ASP A 42 1.13 -37.74 40.54
C ASP A 42 0.47 -36.88 39.42
N LEU A 43 -0.67 -36.26 39.76
CA LEU A 43 -0.88 -34.79 39.92
C LEU A 43 -0.28 -33.75 38.92
N THR A 44 0.24 -34.11 37.74
CA THR A 44 1.05 -33.17 36.93
C THR A 44 0.66 -33.01 35.45
N GLN A 45 -0.52 -33.48 35.02
CA GLN A 45 -0.83 -33.54 33.57
C GLN A 45 -1.98 -32.65 33.04
N ASP A 46 -2.55 -31.74 33.86
CA ASP A 46 -3.49 -30.69 33.41
C ASP A 46 -2.99 -29.28 33.82
N ILE A 47 -1.69 -28.98 33.62
CA ILE A 47 -1.04 -27.83 34.31
C ILE A 47 -1.64 -26.46 33.92
N PHE A 48 -2.19 -26.28 32.71
CA PHE A 48 -2.81 -24.99 32.34
C PHE A 48 -4.06 -25.18 31.46
N PRO A 49 -5.26 -24.76 31.93
CA PRO A 49 -6.43 -24.73 31.07
C PRO A 49 -6.20 -23.72 29.94
N SER A 50 -6.68 -24.06 28.73
CA SER A 50 -6.58 -23.14 27.59
C SER A 50 -7.30 -21.83 27.90
N PRO A 51 -6.69 -20.68 27.55
CA PRO A 51 -7.28 -19.39 27.86
C PRO A 51 -8.59 -19.19 27.06
N SER A 52 -9.57 -18.53 27.68
CA SER A 52 -10.84 -18.17 27.00
C SER A 52 -10.61 -17.17 25.86
N VAL A 53 -9.60 -16.31 26.00
CA VAL A 53 -9.16 -15.36 24.98
C VAL A 53 -7.65 -15.28 24.93
N LEU A 54 -7.09 -15.23 23.72
CA LEU A 54 -5.67 -15.02 23.46
C LEU A 54 -5.52 -13.90 22.43
N VAL A 55 -4.57 -12.99 22.65
CA VAL A 55 -4.27 -11.90 21.70
C VAL A 55 -2.92 -12.14 21.04
N ALA A 56 -2.89 -12.28 19.73
CA ALA A 56 -1.66 -12.37 18.95
C ALA A 56 -1.42 -11.05 18.19
N TYR A 57 -0.34 -10.33 18.50
CA TYR A 57 -0.10 -9.01 17.92
C TYR A 57 1.27 -8.90 17.26
N GLY A 58 1.34 -8.11 16.19
CA GLY A 58 2.54 -7.93 15.37
C GLY A 58 2.15 -7.26 14.06
N LEU A 59 3.09 -6.97 13.17
CA LEU A 59 2.77 -6.35 11.87
C LEU A 59 2.02 -7.32 10.94
N GLU A 60 1.44 -6.83 9.84
CA GLU A 60 0.56 -7.61 8.95
C GLU A 60 1.23 -8.89 8.42
N SER A 61 2.50 -8.82 8.07
CA SER A 61 3.18 -9.93 7.37
C SER A 61 4.16 -10.72 8.24
N THR A 62 3.87 -10.84 9.54
CA THR A 62 4.66 -11.69 10.45
C THR A 62 4.17 -13.15 10.50
N SER A 63 3.29 -13.54 9.57
CA SER A 63 2.73 -14.91 9.44
C SER A 63 2.00 -15.40 10.68
N LYS A 64 1.39 -14.49 11.45
CA LYS A 64 0.67 -14.75 12.72
C LYS A 64 -0.41 -15.81 12.52
N THR A 65 -1.31 -15.55 11.57
CA THR A 65 -2.46 -16.42 11.27
C THR A 65 -1.99 -17.80 10.84
N THR A 66 -0.97 -17.89 9.98
CA THR A 66 -0.40 -19.16 9.53
C THR A 66 0.20 -19.95 10.70
N ALA A 67 0.97 -19.30 11.57
CA ALA A 67 1.55 -19.97 12.74
C ALA A 67 0.48 -20.49 13.70
N ILE A 68 -0.56 -19.69 13.96
CA ILE A 68 -1.69 -20.09 14.82
C ILE A 68 -2.44 -21.28 14.21
N VAL A 69 -2.78 -21.20 12.93
CA VAL A 69 -3.52 -22.26 12.22
C VAL A 69 -2.74 -23.56 12.19
N GLU A 70 -1.43 -23.52 11.92
CA GLU A 70 -0.61 -24.72 11.90
C GLU A 70 -0.43 -25.34 13.30
N VAL A 71 -0.36 -24.53 14.36
CA VAL A 71 -0.37 -25.04 15.74
C VAL A 71 -1.72 -25.69 16.09
N LEU A 72 -2.84 -25.06 15.73
CA LEU A 72 -4.18 -25.61 16.00
C LEU A 72 -4.45 -26.89 15.20
N ARG A 73 -4.02 -26.94 13.93
CA ARG A 73 -4.06 -28.16 13.10
C ARG A 73 -3.23 -29.28 13.69
N TRP A 74 -2.04 -28.95 14.17
CA TRP A 74 -1.17 -29.95 14.77
C TRP A 74 -1.75 -30.53 16.07
N ARG A 75 -2.41 -29.70 16.88
CA ARG A 75 -3.11 -30.14 18.10
C ARG A 75 -4.45 -30.82 17.83
N GLU A 76 -4.86 -30.95 16.55
CA GLU A 76 -6.15 -31.51 16.14
C GLU A 76 -7.36 -30.80 16.79
N ILE A 77 -7.22 -29.50 17.10
CA ILE A 77 -8.31 -28.71 17.69
C ILE A 77 -9.16 -28.13 16.55
N PRO A 78 -10.49 -28.33 16.54
CA PRO A 78 -11.35 -27.74 15.53
C PRO A 78 -11.30 -26.22 15.66
N HIS A 79 -10.99 -25.56 14.55
CA HIS A 79 -10.78 -24.13 14.50
C HIS A 79 -11.47 -23.50 13.31
N GLY A 80 -11.82 -22.23 13.47
CA GLY A 80 -12.48 -21.43 12.47
C GLY A 80 -11.76 -20.10 12.25
N ILE A 81 -11.50 -19.74 11.00
CA ILE A 81 -10.82 -18.48 10.67
C ILE A 81 -11.85 -17.46 10.18
N VAL A 82 -11.88 -16.30 10.84
CA VAL A 82 -12.77 -15.19 10.52
C VAL A 82 -11.93 -13.97 10.16
N LYS A 83 -11.89 -13.64 8.87
CA LYS A 83 -11.23 -12.44 8.37
C LYS A 83 -12.04 -11.19 8.70
N SER A 84 -11.55 -10.34 9.58
CA SER A 84 -12.22 -9.09 9.97
C SER A 84 -12.27 -8.08 8.82
N ARG A 85 -11.25 -8.06 7.95
CA ARG A 85 -11.21 -7.17 6.76
C ARG A 85 -12.39 -7.38 5.80
N GLU A 86 -12.90 -8.61 5.73
CA GLU A 86 -14.06 -8.96 4.89
C GLU A 86 -15.39 -8.57 5.57
N CYS A 87 -15.37 -8.23 6.85
CA CYS A 87 -16.56 -7.89 7.63
C CYS A 87 -16.83 -6.39 7.63
N LEU A 88 -17.79 -5.94 6.81
CA LEU A 88 -18.14 -4.51 6.68
C LEU A 88 -18.90 -3.94 7.88
N SER A 89 -19.59 -4.79 8.66
CA SER A 89 -20.46 -4.42 9.77
C SER A 89 -20.31 -5.43 10.93
N GLN A 90 -20.61 -4.99 12.15
CA GLN A 90 -20.67 -5.86 13.34
C GLN A 90 -21.59 -7.07 13.11
N ARG A 91 -22.76 -6.88 12.51
CA ARG A 91 -23.69 -7.99 12.21
C ARG A 91 -23.05 -9.03 11.31
N HIS A 92 -22.34 -8.59 10.26
CA HIS A 92 -21.66 -9.49 9.34
C HIS A 92 -20.57 -10.30 10.05
N LEU A 93 -19.82 -9.68 10.96
CA LEU A 93 -18.83 -10.38 11.78
C LEU A 93 -19.49 -11.47 12.64
N LEU A 94 -20.57 -11.15 13.36
CA LEU A 94 -21.27 -12.11 14.24
C LEU A 94 -21.86 -13.28 13.44
N SER A 95 -22.50 -13.00 12.31
CA SER A 95 -23.02 -14.04 11.42
C SER A 95 -21.93 -14.91 10.82
N LYS A 96 -20.77 -14.33 10.48
CA LYS A 96 -19.63 -15.08 9.96
C LYS A 96 -18.97 -15.96 11.01
N ILE A 97 -18.80 -15.47 12.25
CA ILE A 97 -18.33 -16.30 13.38
C ILE A 97 -19.24 -17.50 13.54
N PHE A 98 -20.57 -17.29 13.59
CA PHE A 98 -21.53 -18.37 13.70
C PHE A 98 -21.45 -19.37 12.53
N ALA A 99 -21.44 -18.88 11.30
CA ALA A 99 -21.35 -19.73 10.11
C ALA A 99 -20.08 -20.57 10.09
N VAL A 100 -18.95 -20.01 10.51
CA VAL A 100 -17.67 -20.72 10.61
C VAL A 100 -17.71 -21.79 11.71
N CYS A 101 -18.31 -21.51 12.87
CA CYS A 101 -18.51 -22.50 13.93
C CYS A 101 -19.38 -23.68 13.45
N VAL A 102 -20.51 -23.39 12.77
CA VAL A 102 -21.38 -24.42 12.21
C VAL A 102 -20.66 -25.24 11.13
N ALA A 103 -19.91 -24.59 10.23
CA ALA A 103 -19.18 -25.28 9.17
C ALA A 103 -18.05 -26.18 9.70
N ALA A 104 -17.40 -25.79 10.79
CA ALA A 104 -16.32 -26.58 11.38
C ALA A 104 -16.86 -27.74 12.23
N LEU A 105 -17.88 -27.51 13.06
CA LEU A 105 -18.48 -28.55 13.91
C LEU A 105 -19.38 -29.51 13.12
N GLY A 106 -20.04 -29.05 12.05
CA GLY A 106 -20.88 -29.88 11.19
C GLY A 106 -20.10 -30.84 10.28
N ARG A 107 -18.79 -30.63 10.09
CA ARG A 107 -17.94 -31.53 9.28
C ARG A 107 -17.59 -32.84 9.96
N GLU A 108 -17.63 -32.88 11.30
CA GLU A 108 -17.38 -34.11 12.05
C GLU A 108 -18.58 -35.05 12.05
N GLN A 109 -19.78 -34.52 11.78
CA GLN A 109 -20.99 -35.32 11.60
C GLN A 109 -21.01 -35.87 10.16
N GLY A 110 -20.58 -37.12 10.03
CA GLY A 110 -20.50 -37.83 8.75
C GLY A 110 -21.78 -37.72 7.90
N GLN A 111 -21.59 -37.92 6.60
CA GLN A 111 -22.51 -37.84 5.45
C GLN A 111 -23.83 -38.67 5.53
N GLY A 112 -24.39 -38.93 6.71
CA GLY A 112 -25.44 -39.92 6.93
C GLY A 112 -26.76 -39.45 7.55
N GLN A 113 -26.96 -38.15 7.85
CA GLN A 113 -28.21 -37.66 8.46
C GLN A 113 -28.70 -36.35 7.86
N GLU A 114 -29.03 -36.36 6.56
CA GLU A 114 -29.62 -35.20 5.87
C GLU A 114 -31.06 -34.84 6.30
N ASN A 115 -31.73 -35.58 7.19
CA ASN A 115 -33.20 -35.50 7.25
C ASN A 115 -33.90 -35.32 8.63
N GLN A 116 -33.22 -34.93 9.73
CA GLN A 116 -33.92 -34.88 11.05
C GLN A 116 -33.73 -33.65 11.97
N THR A 117 -33.02 -32.58 11.61
CA THR A 117 -33.04 -31.36 12.45
C THR A 117 -33.16 -30.06 11.64
N GLY A 118 -34.36 -29.80 11.12
CA GLY A 118 -34.80 -28.48 10.68
C GLY A 118 -34.95 -27.46 11.82
N GLN A 119 -34.02 -27.43 12.78
CA GLN A 119 -33.96 -26.36 13.77
C GLN A 119 -33.29 -25.15 13.12
N GLN A 120 -34.12 -24.25 12.61
CA GLN A 120 -33.74 -22.92 12.16
C GLN A 120 -32.94 -22.23 13.29
N PHE A 121 -31.64 -22.06 13.09
CA PHE A 121 -30.87 -21.17 13.96
C PHE A 121 -31.40 -19.75 13.78
N ASP A 122 -31.56 -19.03 14.89
CA ASP A 122 -32.05 -17.66 14.85
C ASP A 122 -31.03 -16.75 14.15
N ARG A 123 -31.49 -15.65 13.58
CA ARG A 123 -30.62 -14.69 12.90
C ARG A 123 -29.66 -14.06 13.92
N THR A 124 -28.35 -14.20 13.69
CA THR A 124 -27.30 -13.69 14.58
C THR A 124 -27.09 -12.19 14.41
N ASP A 125 -28.06 -11.41 14.87
CA ASP A 125 -28.05 -9.94 14.75
C ASP A 125 -27.36 -9.24 15.92
N SER A 126 -27.34 -9.89 17.08
CA SER A 126 -26.75 -9.36 18.32
C SER A 126 -25.78 -10.36 18.94
N ILE A 127 -24.91 -9.87 19.83
CA ILE A 127 -23.95 -10.72 20.55
C ILE A 127 -24.69 -11.75 21.42
N ASN A 128 -25.83 -11.37 22.00
CA ASN A 128 -26.66 -12.29 22.80
C ASN A 128 -27.28 -13.39 21.94
N ALA A 129 -27.74 -13.06 20.73
CA ALA A 129 -28.22 -14.06 19.76
C ALA A 129 -27.09 -15.02 19.35
N LEU A 130 -25.87 -14.49 19.12
CA LEU A 130 -24.69 -15.32 18.85
C LEU A 130 -24.39 -16.26 20.02
N VAL A 131 -24.35 -15.76 21.26
CA VAL A 131 -24.13 -16.57 22.47
C VAL A 131 -25.17 -17.68 22.59
N GLY A 132 -26.46 -17.36 22.44
CA GLY A 132 -27.55 -18.33 22.52
C GLY A 132 -27.45 -19.43 21.46
N ASN A 133 -27.17 -19.04 20.21
CA ASN A 133 -27.01 -19.99 19.11
C ASN A 133 -25.76 -20.85 19.25
N LEU A 134 -24.64 -20.28 19.71
CA LEU A 134 -23.41 -21.05 19.97
C LEU A 134 -23.60 -22.02 21.13
N ARG A 135 -24.25 -21.63 22.24
CA ARG A 135 -24.57 -22.55 23.35
C ARG A 135 -25.36 -23.76 22.87
N ARG A 136 -26.43 -23.54 22.10
CA ARG A 136 -27.22 -24.62 21.48
C ARG A 136 -26.38 -25.51 20.56
N LEU A 137 -25.42 -24.93 19.83
CA LEU A 137 -24.52 -25.67 18.95
C LEU A 137 -23.55 -26.56 19.75
N PHE A 138 -22.94 -26.04 20.83
CA PHE A 138 -22.02 -26.80 21.70
C PHE A 138 -22.75 -27.86 22.54
N GLU A 139 -23.97 -27.60 23.01
CA GLU A 139 -24.78 -28.59 23.72
C GLU A 139 -25.06 -29.83 22.87
N ARG A 140 -25.36 -29.66 21.58
CA ARG A 140 -25.54 -30.79 20.64
C ARG A 140 -24.27 -31.62 20.51
N VAL A 141 -23.14 -30.93 20.30
CA VAL A 141 -21.83 -31.56 20.12
C VAL A 141 -21.42 -32.35 21.36
N VAL A 142 -21.72 -31.87 22.57
CA VAL A 142 -21.43 -32.60 23.82
C VAL A 142 -22.32 -33.83 24.00
N VAL A 143 -23.58 -33.80 23.56
CA VAL A 143 -24.51 -34.94 23.69
C VAL A 143 -24.13 -36.09 22.75
N ASP A 144 -23.67 -35.78 21.54
CA ASP A 144 -23.30 -36.79 20.54
C ASP A 144 -21.95 -37.45 20.86
N SER A 145 -21.02 -36.70 21.47
CA SER A 145 -19.72 -37.23 21.91
C SER A 145 -19.86 -37.97 23.25
N LYS A 146 -20.28 -39.23 23.20
CA LYS A 146 -20.16 -40.18 24.34
C LYS A 146 -18.71 -40.50 24.71
N SER A 147 -17.72 -40.07 23.91
CA SER A 147 -16.32 -40.07 24.31
C SER A 147 -16.05 -38.87 25.21
N ASN A 148 -15.32 -39.08 26.30
CA ASN A 148 -14.96 -38.08 27.33
C ASN A 148 -13.99 -36.98 26.81
N GLN A 149 -14.00 -36.69 25.50
CA GLN A 149 -13.25 -35.62 24.88
C GLN A 149 -14.00 -34.31 25.12
N LYS A 150 -13.38 -33.41 25.89
CA LYS A 150 -13.83 -32.03 26.00
C LYS A 150 -13.67 -31.37 24.63
N ASN A 151 -14.76 -31.27 23.88
CA ASN A 151 -14.77 -30.66 22.55
C ASN A 151 -14.48 -29.15 22.70
N LYS A 152 -13.24 -28.76 22.42
CA LYS A 152 -12.84 -27.36 22.39
C LYS A 152 -12.88 -26.84 20.96
N PHE A 153 -13.36 -25.63 20.79
CA PHE A 153 -13.38 -24.94 19.51
C PHE A 153 -12.67 -23.59 19.61
N VAL A 154 -11.81 -23.31 18.64
CA VAL A 154 -11.03 -22.07 18.61
C VAL A 154 -11.45 -21.19 17.43
N ALA A 155 -12.03 -20.02 17.73
CA ALA A 155 -12.34 -19.00 16.73
C ALA A 155 -11.15 -18.04 16.58
N VAL A 156 -10.49 -18.04 15.42
CA VAL A 156 -9.39 -17.14 15.07
C VAL A 156 -9.95 -15.94 14.31
N ILE A 157 -10.03 -14.78 14.96
CA ILE A 157 -10.46 -13.52 14.36
C ILE A 157 -9.21 -12.79 13.88
N GLU A 158 -9.03 -12.78 12.56
CA GLU A 158 -7.88 -12.17 11.91
C GLU A 158 -8.05 -10.65 11.77
N ASP A 159 -7.05 -9.87 12.15
CA ASP A 159 -6.99 -8.40 12.11
C ASP A 159 -8.19 -7.70 12.75
N ALA A 160 -8.42 -7.99 14.04
CA ALA A 160 -9.50 -7.39 14.82
C ALA A 160 -9.44 -5.85 14.89
N ASP A 161 -8.28 -5.24 14.62
CA ASP A 161 -8.09 -3.80 14.50
C ASP A 161 -8.48 -3.21 13.14
N ALA A 162 -8.54 -4.03 12.09
CA ALA A 162 -8.96 -3.61 10.75
C ALA A 162 -10.49 -3.55 10.56
N LEU A 163 -11.27 -3.80 11.63
CA LEU A 163 -12.71 -3.63 11.60
C LEU A 163 -13.05 -2.15 11.30
N ARG A 164 -13.91 -1.89 10.31
CA ARG A 164 -14.24 -0.52 9.87
C ARG A 164 -15.07 0.27 10.89
N GLN A 165 -15.85 -0.44 11.72
CA GLN A 165 -16.75 0.12 12.73
C GLN A 165 -16.82 -0.78 13.98
N PRO A 166 -15.72 -0.97 14.72
CA PRO A 166 -15.76 -1.70 15.97
C PRO A 166 -16.45 -0.79 16.99
N GLY A 167 -17.69 -1.11 17.35
CA GLY A 167 -18.32 -0.47 18.51
C GLY A 167 -17.43 -0.70 19.74
N PRO A 168 -17.35 0.25 20.70
CA PRO A 168 -16.47 0.13 21.87
C PRO A 168 -16.77 -1.10 22.73
N THR A 169 -17.97 -1.67 22.60
CA THR A 169 -18.45 -2.84 23.33
C THR A 169 -18.18 -4.17 22.61
N LEU A 170 -17.88 -4.16 21.30
CA LEU A 170 -17.79 -5.38 20.48
C LEU A 170 -16.61 -6.26 20.87
N LEU A 171 -15.38 -5.71 20.83
CA LEU A 171 -14.17 -6.47 21.16
C LEU A 171 -14.18 -6.94 22.62
N PRO A 172 -14.59 -6.12 23.61
CA PRO A 172 -14.73 -6.61 24.97
C PRO A 172 -15.73 -7.74 25.14
N ALA A 173 -16.83 -7.74 24.39
CA ALA A 173 -17.85 -8.77 24.45
C ALA A 173 -17.40 -10.06 23.74
N LEU A 174 -16.69 -9.98 22.60
CA LEU A 174 -16.08 -11.14 21.94
C LEU A 174 -15.03 -11.81 22.82
N ALA A 175 -14.21 -11.02 23.52
CA ALA A 175 -13.22 -11.54 24.47
C ALA A 175 -13.86 -12.28 25.67
N ARG A 176 -15.11 -11.99 26.02
CA ARG A 176 -15.86 -12.70 27.09
C ARG A 176 -16.60 -13.93 26.58
N LEU A 177 -16.65 -14.15 25.25
CA LEU A 177 -17.43 -15.24 24.67
C LEU A 177 -16.93 -16.62 25.12
N GLY A 178 -15.61 -16.75 25.32
CA GLY A 178 -15.01 -17.99 25.84
C GLY A 178 -15.26 -18.25 27.33
N ASP A 179 -15.59 -17.22 28.12
CA ASP A 179 -15.98 -17.40 29.54
C ASP A 179 -17.45 -17.87 29.64
N VAL A 180 -18.28 -17.47 28.67
CA VAL A 180 -19.73 -17.69 28.67
C VAL A 180 -20.11 -19.06 28.09
N ILE A 181 -19.23 -19.65 27.28
CA ILE A 181 -19.45 -20.92 26.57
C ILE A 181 -18.29 -21.87 26.91
N PRO A 182 -18.54 -22.94 27.68
CA PRO A 182 -17.49 -23.90 28.02
C PRO A 182 -16.97 -24.58 26.75
N GLY A 183 -15.64 -24.61 26.57
CA GLY A 183 -14.99 -25.20 25.40
C GLY A 183 -14.78 -24.23 24.23
N PHE A 184 -15.34 -23.01 24.26
CA PHE A 184 -15.09 -22.02 23.23
C PHE A 184 -13.89 -21.12 23.61
N SER A 185 -12.95 -20.93 22.68
CA SER A 185 -11.83 -20.01 22.87
C SER A 185 -11.68 -19.07 21.67
N VAL A 186 -11.30 -17.82 21.91
CA VAL A 186 -11.16 -16.79 20.88
C VAL A 186 -9.70 -16.34 20.77
N ILE A 187 -9.11 -16.47 19.59
CA ILE A 187 -7.81 -15.87 19.27
C ILE A 187 -8.04 -14.60 18.46
N LEU A 188 -7.69 -13.44 19.01
CA LEU A 188 -7.76 -12.15 18.33
C LEU A 188 -6.37 -11.82 17.78
N THR A 189 -6.24 -11.68 16.46
CA THR A 189 -5.00 -11.15 15.88
C THR A 189 -5.11 -9.64 15.64
N SER A 190 -4.04 -8.89 15.89
CA SER A 190 -3.96 -7.45 15.59
C SER A 190 -2.71 -7.15 14.79
N SER A 191 -2.85 -6.23 13.83
CA SER A 191 -1.77 -5.73 12.97
C SER A 191 -1.04 -4.51 13.52
N SER A 192 -1.51 -3.95 14.63
CA SER A 192 -0.81 -2.94 15.41
C SER A 192 0.35 -3.53 16.24
N PRO A 193 1.49 -2.83 16.36
CA PRO A 193 2.60 -3.26 17.23
C PRO A 193 2.27 -3.11 18.73
N ARG A 194 1.21 -2.36 19.07
CA ARG A 194 0.71 -2.18 20.43
C ARG A 194 -0.82 -2.27 20.41
N PRO A 195 -1.42 -3.44 20.74
CA PRO A 195 -2.85 -3.64 20.62
C PRO A 195 -3.59 -3.04 21.83
N LEU A 196 -3.50 -1.72 22.03
CA LEU A 196 -4.07 -1.03 23.21
C LEU A 196 -5.56 -1.32 23.40
N ASN A 197 -6.32 -1.46 22.30
CA ASN A 197 -7.75 -1.76 22.33
C ASN A 197 -8.08 -3.21 22.76
N LEU A 198 -7.10 -4.11 22.71
CA LEU A 198 -7.26 -5.52 23.06
C LEU A 198 -6.54 -5.90 24.36
N HIS A 199 -5.73 -4.98 24.92
CA HIS A 199 -5.11 -5.18 26.22
C HIS A 199 -6.18 -5.10 27.32
N LYS A 200 -6.55 -6.27 27.85
CA LYS A 200 -7.22 -6.40 29.14
C LYS A 200 -6.26 -7.06 30.12
N THR A 201 -6.28 -6.62 31.37
CA THR A 201 -5.50 -7.24 32.45
C THR A 201 -5.86 -8.72 32.57
N GLY A 202 -4.87 -9.61 32.51
CA GLY A 202 -5.05 -11.06 32.63
C GLY A 202 -5.24 -11.83 31.33
N VAL A 203 -5.35 -11.15 30.17
CA VAL A 203 -5.42 -11.83 28.87
C VAL A 203 -4.01 -12.16 28.36
N PRO A 204 -3.70 -13.44 28.05
CA PRO A 204 -2.40 -13.80 27.50
C PRO A 204 -2.21 -13.16 26.12
N CYS A 205 -1.01 -12.63 25.90
CA CYS A 205 -0.65 -11.94 24.68
C CYS A 205 0.62 -12.57 24.08
N VAL A 206 0.58 -12.95 22.81
CA VAL A 206 1.73 -13.50 22.07
C VAL A 206 2.22 -12.46 21.07
N HIS A 207 3.48 -12.06 21.23
CA HIS A 207 4.10 -11.08 20.34
C HIS A 207 4.78 -11.75 19.14
N PHE A 208 4.42 -11.30 17.94
CA PHE A 208 5.10 -11.64 16.69
C PHE A 208 5.96 -10.45 16.23
N PRO A 209 7.26 -10.44 16.57
CA PRO A 209 8.16 -9.37 16.17
C PRO A 209 8.37 -9.36 14.64
N PRO A 210 8.68 -8.21 14.03
CA PRO A 210 9.11 -8.17 12.64
C PRO A 210 10.32 -9.08 12.42
N TYR A 211 10.42 -9.70 11.23
CA TYR A 211 11.56 -10.53 10.89
C TYR A 211 12.83 -9.68 10.79
N THR A 212 13.93 -10.15 11.40
CA THR A 212 15.24 -9.56 11.23
C THR A 212 15.76 -9.76 9.80
N ARG A 213 16.76 -8.99 9.38
CA ARG A 213 17.43 -9.14 8.06
C ARG A 213 17.86 -10.58 7.82
N SER A 214 18.54 -11.19 8.79
CA SER A 214 19.01 -12.58 8.70
C SER A 214 17.87 -13.58 8.57
N GLU A 215 16.78 -13.39 9.32
CA GLU A 215 15.61 -14.27 9.24
C GLU A 215 14.90 -14.12 7.91
N ALA A 216 14.63 -12.90 7.45
CA ALA A 216 13.98 -12.65 6.17
C ALA A 216 14.73 -13.30 5.00
N ILE A 217 16.07 -13.14 4.95
CA ILE A 217 16.92 -13.76 3.94
C ILE A 217 16.87 -15.29 4.07
N SER A 218 16.99 -15.83 5.28
CA SER A 218 16.91 -17.27 5.52
C SER A 218 15.59 -17.86 5.04
N ILE A 219 14.48 -17.16 5.26
CA ILE A 219 13.14 -17.61 4.87
C ILE A 219 13.03 -17.67 3.34
N ILE A 220 13.45 -16.62 2.63
CA ILE A 220 13.39 -16.59 1.16
C ILE A 220 14.35 -17.59 0.51
N VAL A 221 15.55 -17.76 1.06
CA VAL A 221 16.53 -18.75 0.55
C VAL A 221 16.05 -20.18 0.80
N SER A 222 15.40 -20.44 1.94
CA SER A 222 14.84 -21.76 2.24
C SER A 222 13.65 -22.13 1.36
N ALA A 223 12.84 -21.14 0.98
CA ALA A 223 11.65 -21.33 0.18
C ALA A 223 11.96 -21.35 -1.33
N GLN A 224 13.04 -22.04 -1.72
CA GLN A 224 13.65 -22.10 -3.06
C GLN A 224 12.72 -21.62 -4.18
N PRO A 225 13.15 -20.67 -5.03
CA PRO A 225 12.32 -20.21 -6.13
C PRO A 225 11.96 -21.41 -7.00
N THR A 226 10.68 -21.57 -7.31
CA THR A 226 10.23 -22.42 -8.41
C THR A 226 10.93 -21.93 -9.66
N THR A 227 12.03 -22.59 -10.02
CA THR A 227 12.67 -22.37 -11.31
C THR A 227 11.59 -22.58 -12.37
N PRO A 228 11.44 -21.68 -13.36
CA PRO A 228 10.76 -22.08 -14.58
C PRO A 228 11.52 -23.32 -15.07
N SER A 229 10.81 -24.42 -15.32
CA SER A 229 11.43 -25.63 -15.87
C SER A 229 12.27 -25.17 -17.06
N LEU A 230 13.59 -25.32 -16.95
CA LEU A 230 14.47 -25.17 -18.08
C LEU A 230 14.03 -26.25 -19.07
N SER A 231 13.11 -25.88 -19.96
CA SER A 231 12.74 -26.70 -21.11
C SER A 231 14.05 -27.01 -21.83
N HIS A 232 14.38 -28.30 -21.86
CA HIS A 232 15.60 -28.97 -22.31
C HIS A 232 16.03 -28.67 -23.77
N SER A 233 15.73 -27.51 -24.34
CA SER A 233 15.79 -27.31 -25.80
C SER A 233 16.85 -26.34 -26.31
N ALA A 234 17.51 -25.53 -25.47
CA ALA A 234 18.43 -24.49 -25.96
C ALA A 234 19.93 -24.84 -25.89
N LEU A 235 20.32 -25.92 -25.21
CA LEU A 235 21.74 -26.36 -25.11
C LEU A 235 22.13 -27.44 -26.14
N ALA A 236 21.20 -27.90 -26.98
CA ALA A 236 21.46 -28.95 -27.97
C ALA A 236 21.86 -28.42 -29.37
N SER A 237 21.93 -27.10 -29.56
CA SER A 237 22.09 -26.51 -30.90
C SER A 237 23.19 -25.44 -30.98
N SER A 238 24.38 -25.73 -30.48
CA SER A 238 25.61 -25.08 -30.97
C SER A 238 26.85 -25.82 -30.48
N SER A 239 27.74 -26.15 -31.40
CA SER A 239 29.05 -26.79 -31.23
C SER A 239 29.04 -28.30 -31.00
N GLY A 240 29.29 -29.03 -32.10
CA GLY A 240 29.63 -30.44 -32.06
C GLY A 240 31.02 -30.63 -31.48
N THR A 241 31.13 -31.39 -30.40
CA THR A 241 32.18 -32.40 -30.22
C THR A 241 31.75 -33.31 -29.08
N SER A 242 31.54 -34.57 -29.42
CA SER A 242 31.31 -35.71 -28.54
C SER A 242 32.26 -35.70 -27.34
N THR A 243 31.74 -35.69 -26.11
CA THR A 243 32.29 -36.42 -24.95
C THR A 243 31.34 -36.27 -23.75
N SER A 244 30.75 -37.41 -23.37
CA SER A 244 30.27 -37.77 -22.02
C SER A 244 30.49 -36.71 -20.93
N THR A 245 29.52 -35.83 -20.70
CA THR A 245 29.49 -34.93 -19.54
C THR A 245 28.28 -35.29 -18.68
N THR A 246 28.67 -35.86 -17.55
CA THR A 246 27.95 -36.76 -16.65
C THR A 246 26.88 -36.03 -15.83
N GLU A 247 25.94 -36.77 -15.23
CA GLU A 247 24.95 -36.32 -14.23
C GLU A 247 25.52 -35.37 -13.16
N THR A 248 26.84 -35.40 -12.94
CA THR A 248 27.58 -34.50 -12.05
C THR A 248 27.54 -33.03 -12.49
N ASP A 249 27.50 -32.70 -13.78
CA ASP A 249 27.53 -31.31 -14.25
C ASP A 249 26.19 -30.59 -14.01
N GLN A 250 25.07 -31.31 -14.10
CA GLN A 250 23.73 -30.77 -13.80
C GLN A 250 23.58 -30.46 -12.30
N GLN A 251 24.10 -31.35 -11.44
CA GLN A 251 24.09 -31.13 -9.99
C GLN A 251 24.99 -29.96 -9.59
N GLN A 252 26.16 -29.82 -10.23
CA GLN A 252 27.05 -28.68 -10.02
C GLN A 252 26.38 -27.36 -10.44
N HIS A 253 25.68 -27.35 -11.59
CA HIS A 253 24.98 -26.16 -12.06
C HIS A 253 23.84 -25.74 -11.09
N ALA A 254 23.06 -26.70 -10.58
CA ALA A 254 22.01 -26.42 -9.59
C ALA A 254 22.59 -25.87 -8.26
N ALA A 255 23.72 -26.42 -7.80
CA ALA A 255 24.39 -25.94 -6.60
C ALA A 255 24.96 -24.51 -6.78
N LEU A 256 25.48 -24.20 -7.98
CA LEU A 256 25.95 -22.85 -8.32
C LEU A 256 24.78 -21.84 -8.35
N LEU A 257 23.67 -22.19 -8.98
CA LEU A 257 22.48 -21.32 -9.01
C LEU A 257 21.92 -21.05 -7.61
N SER A 258 21.92 -22.05 -6.72
CA SER A 258 21.51 -21.86 -5.33
C SER A 258 22.42 -20.87 -4.57
N LYS A 259 23.74 -20.96 -4.77
CA LYS A 259 24.71 -20.00 -4.20
C LYS A 259 24.50 -18.59 -4.75
N ILE A 260 24.28 -18.47 -6.06
CA ILE A 260 24.00 -17.18 -6.72
C ILE A 260 22.68 -16.59 -6.20
N TYR A 261 21.64 -17.41 -6.03
CA TYR A 261 20.35 -16.97 -5.50
C TYR A 261 20.46 -16.44 -4.07
N ALA A 262 21.25 -17.11 -3.21
CA ALA A 262 21.47 -16.63 -1.85
C ALA A 262 22.12 -15.24 -1.83
N GLN A 263 23.14 -15.02 -2.68
CA GLN A 263 23.78 -13.70 -2.82
C GLN A 263 22.84 -12.66 -3.44
N PHE A 264 22.04 -13.06 -4.43
CA PHE A 264 21.02 -12.23 -5.04
C PHE A 264 19.98 -11.76 -4.02
N ALA A 265 19.41 -12.67 -3.22
CA ALA A 265 18.43 -12.34 -2.20
C ALA A 265 18.97 -11.33 -1.17
N VAL A 266 20.24 -11.48 -0.75
CA VAL A 266 20.93 -10.52 0.12
C VAL A 266 20.98 -9.13 -0.55
N THR A 267 21.39 -9.07 -1.82
CA THR A 267 21.47 -7.77 -2.53
C THR A 267 20.11 -7.13 -2.79
N VAL A 268 19.08 -7.90 -3.11
CA VAL A 268 17.70 -7.39 -3.25
C VAL A 268 17.23 -6.82 -1.90
N TYR A 269 17.53 -7.52 -0.81
CA TYR A 269 17.18 -7.05 0.52
C TYR A 269 17.86 -5.70 0.80
N ASP A 270 19.16 -5.59 0.60
CA ASP A 270 19.91 -4.37 0.94
C ASP A 270 19.56 -3.16 0.04
N THR A 271 19.23 -3.40 -1.23
CA THR A 271 18.97 -2.33 -2.21
C THR A 271 17.52 -1.84 -2.22
N LEU A 272 16.55 -2.75 -2.13
CA LEU A 272 15.13 -2.44 -2.36
C LEU A 272 14.30 -2.58 -1.08
N ILE A 273 14.53 -3.64 -0.31
CA ILE A 273 13.72 -3.93 0.88
C ILE A 273 14.24 -3.15 2.08
N SER A 274 15.54 -2.83 2.16
CA SER A 274 16.17 -2.22 3.34
C SER A 274 15.47 -0.92 3.76
N SER A 275 15.00 -0.15 2.79
CA SER A 275 14.24 1.09 3.00
C SER A 275 12.77 0.84 3.38
N THR A 276 12.21 -0.31 2.98
CA THR A 276 10.82 -0.73 3.21
C THR A 276 10.70 -1.78 4.35
N SER A 277 11.82 -2.07 5.03
CA SER A 277 12.13 -3.29 5.80
C SER A 277 11.16 -3.72 6.89
N SER A 278 10.21 -2.88 7.30
CA SER A 278 9.46 -3.16 8.51
C SER A 278 8.33 -4.16 8.32
N THR A 279 7.79 -4.41 7.11
CA THR A 279 6.39 -4.90 7.08
C THR A 279 6.09 -6.16 6.27
N SER A 280 6.80 -6.54 5.19
CA SER A 280 6.30 -7.63 4.32
C SER A 280 7.33 -8.60 3.73
N ILE A 281 7.24 -9.87 4.13
CA ILE A 281 7.99 -10.98 3.53
C ILE A 281 7.46 -11.34 2.14
N ASP A 282 6.16 -11.14 1.92
CA ASP A 282 5.52 -11.42 0.63
C ASP A 282 5.95 -10.45 -0.46
N THR A 283 6.14 -9.16 -0.12
CA THR A 283 6.71 -8.21 -1.09
C THR A 283 8.16 -8.54 -1.43
N PHE A 284 8.92 -9.06 -0.46
CA PHE A 284 10.28 -9.53 -0.71
C PHE A 284 10.28 -10.76 -1.63
N ARG A 285 9.42 -11.75 -1.37
CA ARG A 285 9.22 -12.91 -2.25
C ARG A 285 8.84 -12.47 -3.67
N LEU A 286 7.84 -11.62 -3.82
CA LEU A 286 7.38 -11.12 -5.12
C LEU A 286 8.47 -10.33 -5.86
N ALA A 287 9.25 -9.52 -5.15
CA ALA A 287 10.38 -8.80 -5.75
C ALA A 287 11.44 -9.76 -6.27
N CYS A 288 11.80 -10.79 -5.48
CA CYS A 288 12.71 -11.83 -5.91
C CYS A 288 12.18 -12.60 -7.13
N GLU A 289 10.92 -13.02 -7.13
CA GLU A 289 10.28 -13.76 -8.24
C GLU A 289 10.26 -12.96 -9.56
N ARG A 290 10.12 -11.63 -9.48
CA ARG A 290 10.09 -10.76 -10.66
C ARG A 290 11.46 -10.42 -11.21
N LEU A 291 12.42 -10.17 -10.32
CA LEU A 291 13.76 -9.73 -10.70
C LEU A 291 14.65 -10.93 -11.05
N TRP A 292 14.40 -12.11 -10.48
CA TRP A 292 15.22 -13.29 -10.68
C TRP A 292 15.33 -13.73 -12.15
N PRO A 293 14.24 -13.87 -12.94
CA PRO A 293 14.32 -14.27 -14.34
C PRO A 293 15.18 -13.31 -15.19
N ARG A 294 15.06 -12.01 -14.94
CA ARG A 294 15.84 -10.97 -15.63
C ARG A 294 17.31 -10.96 -15.19
N PHE A 295 17.56 -11.30 -13.93
CA PHE A 295 18.91 -11.38 -13.39
C PHE A 295 19.71 -12.55 -13.98
N ILE A 296 19.06 -13.71 -14.17
CA ILE A 296 19.69 -14.93 -14.72
C ILE A 296 19.64 -15.02 -16.25
N GLU A 297 18.94 -14.09 -16.92
CA GLU A 297 18.79 -14.07 -18.39
C GLU A 297 20.11 -14.31 -19.14
N PRO A 298 21.26 -13.69 -18.77
CA PRO A 298 22.54 -13.94 -19.46
C PRO A 298 23.05 -15.39 -19.35
N ILE A 299 22.72 -16.08 -18.24
CA ILE A 299 23.09 -17.49 -18.03
C ILE A 299 22.19 -18.38 -18.88
N VAL A 300 20.89 -18.10 -18.90
CA VAL A 300 19.90 -18.87 -19.65
C VAL A 300 20.06 -18.68 -21.16
N SER A 301 20.49 -17.49 -21.60
CA SER A 301 20.74 -17.17 -23.01
C SER A 301 22.08 -17.68 -23.54
N GLY A 302 22.96 -18.20 -22.67
CA GLY A 302 24.29 -18.66 -23.05
C GLY A 302 25.26 -17.54 -23.48
N GLU A 303 25.08 -16.31 -22.96
CA GLU A 303 25.98 -15.20 -23.27
C GLU A 303 27.36 -15.46 -22.61
N GLU A 304 28.46 -15.22 -23.33
CA GLU A 304 29.80 -15.39 -22.76
C GLU A 304 30.07 -14.32 -21.68
N PRO A 305 30.62 -14.71 -20.51
CA PRO A 305 30.88 -13.76 -19.44
C PRO A 305 31.98 -12.75 -19.85
N PRO A 306 31.82 -11.47 -19.51
CA PRO A 306 32.84 -10.47 -19.81
C PRO A 306 34.16 -10.83 -19.10
N ALA A 307 35.29 -10.58 -19.78
CA ALA A 307 36.66 -10.84 -19.33
C ALA A 307 37.14 -12.32 -19.29
N ARG A 308 36.83 -13.11 -20.33
CA ARG A 308 37.37 -14.48 -20.57
C ARG A 308 37.25 -15.44 -19.37
N ALA A 309 36.19 -15.34 -18.59
CA ALA A 309 35.96 -16.34 -17.54
C ALA A 309 35.25 -17.57 -18.08
N LYS A 310 35.42 -18.67 -17.35
CA LYS A 310 34.79 -19.96 -17.67
C LYS A 310 33.29 -19.97 -17.35
N SER A 311 32.82 -19.11 -16.44
CA SER A 311 31.44 -19.11 -15.95
C SER A 311 31.01 -17.72 -15.45
N TRP A 312 29.69 -17.51 -15.36
CA TRP A 312 29.11 -16.32 -14.74
C TRP A 312 29.26 -16.37 -13.21
N ASP A 313 29.96 -15.39 -12.64
CA ASP A 313 30.00 -15.16 -11.19
C ASP A 313 28.94 -14.12 -10.79
N PHE A 314 28.47 -14.16 -9.55
CA PHE A 314 27.49 -13.20 -9.01
C PHE A 314 27.90 -11.73 -9.23
N ALA A 315 29.17 -11.40 -8.98
CA ALA A 315 29.69 -10.05 -9.15
C ALA A 315 29.56 -9.55 -10.61
N ARG A 316 29.74 -10.45 -11.59
CA ARG A 316 29.65 -10.12 -13.02
C ARG A 316 28.21 -9.88 -13.44
N LEU A 317 27.29 -10.72 -12.97
CA LEU A 317 25.85 -10.54 -13.18
C LEU A 317 25.37 -9.22 -12.57
N LEU A 318 25.81 -8.90 -11.35
CA LEU A 318 25.45 -7.65 -10.67
C LEU A 318 25.92 -6.41 -11.45
N VAL A 319 27.13 -6.42 -12.01
CA VAL A 319 27.64 -5.30 -12.83
C VAL A 319 26.83 -5.14 -14.12
N ARG A 320 26.51 -6.25 -14.79
CA ARG A 320 25.69 -6.27 -16.02
C ARG A 320 24.28 -5.74 -15.76
N ASN A 321 23.70 -6.11 -14.62
CA ASN A 321 22.30 -5.90 -14.27
C ASN A 321 22.09 -4.82 -13.20
N ARG A 322 23.04 -3.90 -13.00
CA ARG A 322 22.93 -2.84 -11.98
C ARG A 322 21.68 -1.95 -12.08
N GLY A 323 21.10 -1.83 -13.27
CA GLY A 323 19.86 -1.05 -13.49
C GLY A 323 18.62 -1.68 -12.83
N LEU A 324 18.61 -3.01 -12.71
CA LEU A 324 17.50 -3.78 -12.13
C LEU A 324 17.29 -3.49 -10.64
N PHE A 325 18.35 -3.08 -9.92
CA PHE A 325 18.30 -2.80 -8.48
C PHE A 325 18.07 -1.31 -8.14
N ARG A 326 17.71 -0.49 -9.13
CA ARG A 326 17.39 0.93 -8.95
C ARG A 326 15.96 1.20 -9.40
N SER A 327 15.76 1.96 -10.46
CA SER A 327 14.43 2.38 -10.95
C SER A 327 13.52 1.20 -11.31
N GLU A 328 14.07 0.16 -11.92
CA GLU A 328 13.27 -1.01 -12.32
C GLU A 328 12.86 -1.88 -11.11
N GLY A 329 13.72 -1.93 -10.09
CA GLY A 329 13.44 -2.59 -8.82
C GLY A 329 12.41 -1.84 -7.99
N GLU A 330 12.49 -0.51 -7.96
CA GLU A 330 11.47 0.36 -7.36
C GLU A 330 10.12 0.19 -8.06
N ASP A 331 10.09 0.18 -9.40
CA ASP A 331 8.88 -0.10 -10.17
C ASP A 331 8.31 -1.52 -9.88
N ALA A 332 9.18 -2.49 -9.62
CA ALA A 332 8.77 -3.84 -9.25
C ALA A 332 8.09 -3.90 -7.87
N LEU A 333 8.45 -3.02 -6.93
CA LEU A 333 7.78 -2.87 -5.64
C LEU A 333 6.39 -2.24 -5.77
N HIS A 334 6.23 -1.26 -6.66
CA HIS A 334 4.97 -0.50 -6.79
C HIS A 334 3.89 -1.23 -7.60
N ASN A 335 4.24 -2.13 -8.52
CA ASN A 335 3.26 -2.72 -9.44
C ASN A 335 2.67 -4.03 -8.89
N THR A 336 1.70 -4.01 -8.00
CA THR A 336 0.99 -5.23 -7.53
C THR A 336 0.17 -5.96 -8.62
N PHE A 337 0.26 -5.54 -9.89
CA PHE A 337 -0.38 -6.20 -11.03
C PHE A 337 0.67 -6.69 -12.05
N PRO A 338 0.55 -7.93 -12.58
CA PRO A 338 1.43 -8.41 -13.64
C PRO A 338 1.21 -7.57 -14.90
N ARG A 339 2.20 -6.76 -15.29
CA ARG A 339 2.28 -6.27 -16.66
C ARG A 339 3.01 -7.34 -17.46
N THR A 340 2.28 -8.06 -18.29
CA THR A 340 2.86 -8.87 -19.37
C THR A 340 3.85 -7.99 -20.14
N PRO A 341 5.11 -8.41 -20.33
CA PRO A 341 5.99 -7.71 -21.24
C PRO A 341 5.45 -7.94 -22.65
N LEU A 342 5.07 -6.87 -23.36
CA LEU A 342 4.87 -6.95 -24.80
C LEU A 342 6.23 -7.25 -25.42
N ASP A 343 6.34 -8.42 -26.03
CA ASP A 343 7.44 -8.83 -26.89
C ASP A 343 7.74 -7.74 -27.93
N SER A 344 8.89 -7.09 -27.80
CA SER A 344 9.54 -6.42 -28.91
C SER A 344 10.35 -7.46 -29.70
N SER A 345 9.67 -8.45 -30.29
CA SER A 345 10.27 -9.31 -31.30
C SER A 345 10.23 -8.57 -32.64
N LYS A 346 11.36 -7.92 -32.94
CA LYS A 346 11.78 -7.67 -34.31
C LYS A 346 11.84 -9.04 -35.01
N SER A 347 10.90 -9.33 -35.90
CA SER A 347 11.12 -10.34 -36.93
C SER A 347 10.49 -9.89 -38.24
N ALA A 348 11.34 -9.89 -39.25
CA ALA A 348 11.10 -9.43 -40.59
C ALA A 348 10.12 -10.34 -41.33
N ALA A 349 9.25 -9.77 -42.16
CA ALA A 349 8.93 -10.25 -43.51
C ALA A 349 7.85 -9.39 -44.18
N SER A 350 7.97 -9.25 -45.51
CA SER A 350 7.00 -8.73 -46.50
C SER A 350 6.90 -7.21 -46.74
N ARG A 351 7.85 -6.75 -47.58
CA ARG A 351 7.65 -5.95 -48.81
C ARG A 351 6.17 -5.73 -49.22
N GLU A 352 5.75 -4.46 -49.44
CA GLU A 352 5.58 -3.85 -50.79
C GLU A 352 4.92 -2.46 -50.77
N SER A 353 5.61 -1.51 -51.42
CA SER A 353 5.09 -0.43 -52.28
C SER A 353 4.44 0.86 -51.72
N ALA A 354 4.98 1.97 -52.27
CA ALA A 354 4.31 3.21 -52.69
C ALA A 354 4.19 4.43 -51.73
N SER A 355 5.29 5.20 -51.71
CA SER A 355 5.35 6.63 -52.07
C SER A 355 4.54 7.70 -51.29
N LYS A 356 5.22 8.54 -50.50
CA LYS A 356 5.69 9.89 -50.90
C LYS A 356 6.37 10.63 -49.71
N PRO A 357 7.45 11.40 -49.95
CA PRO A 357 8.26 12.02 -48.89
C PRO A 357 7.91 13.51 -48.67
N TRP A 358 8.07 14.02 -47.44
CA TRP A 358 8.38 15.44 -47.23
C TRP A 358 9.31 15.65 -46.03
N LEU A 359 10.43 16.28 -46.37
CA LEU A 359 11.56 16.88 -45.63
C LEU A 359 11.49 17.09 -44.10
N SER A 360 12.43 16.42 -43.43
CA SER A 360 13.60 16.98 -42.69
C SER A 360 13.46 18.31 -41.91
N GLN A 361 13.73 18.28 -40.59
CA GLN A 361 15.04 18.64 -40.01
C GLN A 361 15.03 18.71 -38.45
N THR A 362 16.16 18.22 -37.90
CA THR A 362 16.86 18.61 -36.65
C THR A 362 16.34 18.16 -35.26
N SER A 363 16.87 17.01 -34.84
CA SER A 363 17.74 16.82 -33.65
C SER A 363 17.45 17.60 -32.34
N SER A 364 17.03 16.88 -31.29
CA SER A 364 17.75 16.81 -29.99
C SER A 364 16.97 15.99 -28.93
N SER A 365 17.59 14.88 -28.50
CA SER A 365 17.58 14.31 -27.13
C SER A 365 16.39 14.54 -26.20
N SER A 366 15.62 13.49 -25.92
CA SER A 366 15.48 12.89 -24.57
C SER A 366 14.25 11.96 -24.48
N SER A 367 14.50 10.81 -23.88
CA SER A 367 13.61 9.67 -23.68
C SER A 367 12.49 9.93 -22.66
N SER A 368 11.22 9.77 -23.05
CA SER A 368 10.07 9.37 -22.18
C SER A 368 8.66 9.43 -22.84
N ILE A 369 8.55 9.71 -24.14
CA ILE A 369 7.25 9.92 -24.81
C ILE A 369 6.72 8.64 -25.47
N THR A 370 5.90 7.84 -24.76
CA THR A 370 5.00 6.83 -25.39
C THR A 370 3.73 6.55 -24.58
N ARG A 371 3.24 7.49 -23.76
CA ARG A 371 1.84 7.44 -23.30
C ARG A 371 1.04 8.52 -24.03
N PRO A 372 -0.01 8.18 -24.79
CA PRO A 372 -0.84 9.20 -25.44
C PRO A 372 -1.39 10.17 -24.39
N SER A 373 -1.34 11.47 -24.67
CA SER A 373 -1.82 12.50 -23.73
C SER A 373 -3.29 12.25 -23.41
N LEU A 374 -3.61 12.01 -22.13
CA LEU A 374 -4.97 11.71 -21.68
C LEU A 374 -5.92 12.92 -21.83
N LEU A 375 -5.40 14.15 -21.85
CA LEU A 375 -6.18 15.39 -21.92
C LEU A 375 -5.96 16.11 -23.25
N LYS A 376 -7.06 16.65 -23.80
CA LYS A 376 -7.04 17.58 -24.94
C LYS A 376 -6.34 18.89 -24.53
N ARG A 377 -5.83 19.64 -25.51
CA ARG A 377 -5.08 20.90 -25.29
C ARG A 377 -5.78 21.91 -24.38
N PHE A 378 -7.08 22.13 -24.54
CA PHE A 378 -7.83 23.13 -23.76
C PHE A 378 -8.03 22.74 -22.29
N PRO A 379 -8.49 21.51 -21.94
CA PRO A 379 -8.48 21.07 -20.56
C PRO A 379 -7.09 21.12 -19.91
N THR A 380 -6.02 20.82 -20.65
CA THR A 380 -4.64 20.95 -20.14
C THR A 380 -4.31 22.41 -19.80
N LEU A 381 -4.73 23.37 -20.62
CA LEU A 381 -4.58 24.80 -20.35
C LEU A 381 -5.35 25.23 -19.10
N VAL A 382 -6.59 24.76 -18.93
CA VAL A 382 -7.42 25.03 -17.74
C VAL A 382 -6.76 24.46 -16.49
N LEU A 383 -6.27 23.23 -16.57
CA LEU A 383 -5.55 22.59 -15.48
C LEU A 383 -4.25 23.33 -15.12
N LEU A 384 -3.45 23.71 -16.11
CA LEU A 384 -2.22 24.46 -15.88
C LEU A 384 -2.51 25.83 -15.23
N SER A 385 -3.57 26.50 -15.68
CA SER A 385 -4.01 27.76 -15.08
C SER A 385 -4.51 27.56 -13.65
N ALA A 386 -5.19 26.46 -13.36
CA ALA A 386 -5.60 26.09 -12.01
C ALA A 386 -4.40 25.78 -11.11
N TYR A 387 -3.38 25.11 -11.64
CA TYR A 387 -2.15 24.82 -10.94
C TYR A 387 -1.42 26.12 -10.56
N LEU A 388 -1.25 27.02 -11.53
CA LEU A 388 -0.65 28.33 -11.28
C LEU A 388 -1.48 29.16 -10.31
N ALA A 389 -2.82 29.15 -10.41
CA ALA A 389 -3.68 29.80 -9.43
C ALA A 389 -3.49 29.23 -8.01
N SER A 390 -3.26 27.93 -7.87
CA SER A 390 -3.08 27.29 -6.56
C SER A 390 -1.69 27.49 -5.94
N HIS A 391 -0.64 27.67 -6.75
CA HIS A 391 0.74 27.81 -6.27
C HIS A 391 1.24 29.26 -6.21
N THR A 392 0.73 30.14 -7.07
CA THR A 392 1.06 31.58 -7.01
C THR A 392 0.19 32.29 -5.99
N LEU A 393 0.74 33.27 -5.27
CA LEU A 393 -0.06 34.14 -4.40
C LEU A 393 -0.75 35.23 -5.24
N PRO A 394 -2.00 35.62 -4.93
CA PRO A 394 -2.72 36.66 -5.68
C PRO A 394 -1.94 37.97 -5.85
N LYS A 395 -1.07 38.34 -4.89
CA LYS A 395 -0.19 39.52 -4.96
C LYS A 395 0.84 39.49 -6.11
N HIS A 396 1.15 38.31 -6.64
CA HIS A 396 2.13 38.12 -7.70
C HIS A 396 1.50 38.01 -9.09
N ASP A 397 0.18 37.82 -9.19
CA ASP A 397 -0.52 37.59 -10.46
C ASP A 397 -0.27 38.72 -11.46
N ILE A 398 -0.31 39.98 -11.01
CA ILE A 398 -0.10 41.13 -11.90
C ILE A 398 1.33 41.21 -12.45
N LEU A 399 2.32 40.67 -11.71
CA LEU A 399 3.72 40.66 -12.14
C LEU A 399 3.99 39.53 -13.13
N LEU A 400 3.35 38.37 -12.93
CA LEU A 400 3.55 37.17 -13.74
C LEU A 400 2.69 37.15 -15.01
N PHE A 401 1.45 37.65 -14.94
CA PHE A 401 0.44 37.47 -15.98
C PHE A 401 0.05 38.76 -16.72
N SER A 402 0.70 39.89 -16.44
CA SER A 402 0.44 41.15 -17.16
C SER A 402 0.96 41.10 -18.60
N ARG A 403 0.02 41.07 -19.56
CA ARG A 403 0.32 41.19 -21.00
C ARG A 403 0.85 42.57 -21.40
N LEU A 404 0.60 43.60 -20.60
CA LEU A 404 1.04 44.98 -20.89
C LEU A 404 2.56 45.16 -20.74
N SER A 405 3.25 44.17 -20.16
CA SER A 405 4.70 44.22 -19.91
C SER A 405 5.53 43.86 -21.14
N ALA A 406 4.98 43.14 -22.12
CA ALA A 406 5.72 42.72 -23.32
C ALA A 406 5.83 43.81 -24.39
N THR A 407 4.87 44.74 -24.46
CA THR A 407 4.81 45.75 -25.52
C THR A 407 5.36 47.12 -25.09
N SER A 408 5.58 47.36 -23.80
CA SER A 408 6.05 48.65 -23.29
C SER A 408 7.39 48.54 -22.56
N SER A 409 8.42 49.11 -23.18
CA SER A 409 9.78 49.27 -22.61
C SER A 409 9.83 50.12 -21.32
N SER A 410 8.74 50.83 -20.98
CA SER A 410 8.70 51.69 -19.79
C SER A 410 8.26 50.94 -18.52
N ILE A 411 7.37 49.95 -18.64
CA ILE A 411 6.88 49.14 -17.50
C ILE A 411 7.90 48.09 -17.10
N SER A 412 8.65 47.54 -18.07
CA SER A 412 9.74 46.58 -17.83
C SER A 412 10.84 47.17 -16.94
N LYS A 413 11.11 48.48 -16.99
CA LYS A 413 12.00 49.14 -16.02
C LYS A 413 11.42 49.20 -14.60
N LYS A 414 10.10 49.36 -14.44
CA LYS A 414 9.43 49.39 -13.12
C LYS A 414 9.31 48.00 -12.50
N ILE A 415 9.02 46.97 -13.31
CA ILE A 415 8.97 45.56 -12.87
C ILE A 415 10.37 45.05 -12.53
N ARG A 416 11.40 45.42 -13.30
CA ARG A 416 12.80 45.07 -12.99
C ARG A 416 13.28 45.73 -11.70
N ARG A 417 12.85 46.97 -11.42
CA ARG A 417 13.12 47.63 -10.12
C ARG A 417 12.39 46.95 -8.96
N LEU A 418 11.15 46.52 -9.14
CA LEU A 418 10.40 45.86 -8.06
C LEU A 418 10.90 44.46 -7.72
N ARG A 419 11.43 43.73 -8.72
CA ARG A 419 12.13 42.45 -8.52
C ARG A 419 13.46 42.59 -7.77
N GLN A 420 14.08 43.77 -7.76
CA GLN A 420 15.39 44.01 -7.15
C GLN A 420 15.35 44.81 -5.85
N THR A 421 14.19 45.27 -5.39
CA THR A 421 14.11 46.02 -4.13
C THR A 421 13.77 45.09 -2.97
N PRO A 422 14.74 44.71 -2.13
CA PRO A 422 14.41 44.19 -0.81
C PRO A 422 13.67 45.29 -0.05
N THR A 423 12.58 44.90 0.59
CA THR A 423 11.76 45.74 1.46
C THR A 423 12.59 46.34 2.58
N LYS A 424 13.21 47.51 2.37
CA LYS A 424 13.78 48.32 3.45
C LYS A 424 12.78 49.43 3.81
N ARG A 425 12.13 49.22 4.95
CA ARG A 425 11.31 50.20 5.66
C ARG A 425 12.03 51.54 5.75
N LYS A 426 11.34 52.59 5.29
CA LYS A 426 11.65 53.99 5.54
C LYS A 426 11.61 54.24 7.05
N THR A 427 12.74 54.59 7.64
CA THR A 427 12.87 55.10 9.01
C THR A 427 13.67 56.41 8.94
N THR A 428 13.07 57.48 9.47
CA THR A 428 13.70 58.63 10.16
C THR A 428 14.96 59.25 9.52
N SER A 429 14.90 60.47 8.99
CA SER A 429 15.01 61.67 9.84
C SER A 429 14.35 62.93 9.23
N THR A 430 13.60 63.61 10.10
CA THR A 430 13.08 65.00 10.12
C THR A 430 14.20 66.08 10.03
N PRO A 431 13.93 67.41 9.99
CA PRO A 431 12.68 68.13 10.33
C PRO A 431 12.31 69.35 9.46
N SER A 432 11.02 69.68 9.39
CA SER A 432 10.50 71.06 9.52
C SER A 432 8.97 71.03 9.38
N GLY A 433 8.25 71.60 10.34
CA GLY A 433 6.80 71.81 10.25
C GLY A 433 5.98 71.25 11.43
N THR A 434 6.04 71.99 12.55
CA THR A 434 4.95 72.27 13.53
C THR A 434 4.01 71.14 14.03
N PRO A 435 3.95 70.88 15.35
CA PRO A 435 3.13 69.84 15.97
C PRO A 435 1.81 70.35 16.57
N THR A 436 0.73 69.57 16.48
CA THR A 436 -0.42 69.54 17.41
C THR A 436 -1.03 68.12 17.33
N LYS A 437 -0.75 67.26 18.31
CA LYS A 437 -1.52 66.93 19.52
C LYS A 437 -2.68 65.93 19.28
N ASP A 438 -2.64 64.85 20.06
CA ASP A 438 -3.74 63.94 20.45
C ASP A 438 -3.96 62.60 19.72
N ALA A 439 -3.45 61.56 20.41
CA ALA A 439 -4.23 60.42 20.92
C ALA A 439 -4.58 59.22 19.99
N THR A 440 -3.94 58.08 20.30
CA THR A 440 -4.53 56.76 20.68
C THR A 440 -3.84 55.54 20.05
N THR A 441 -3.60 54.56 20.91
CA THR A 441 -2.82 53.34 20.78
C THR A 441 -3.48 52.26 19.88
N PRO A 442 -2.76 51.61 18.94
CA PRO A 442 -3.22 50.36 18.35
C PRO A 442 -2.66 49.14 19.10
N THR A 443 -3.58 48.39 19.71
CA THR A 443 -3.39 47.12 20.39
C THR A 443 -2.96 45.99 19.43
N LYS A 444 -2.16 45.07 19.98
CA LYS A 444 -1.57 43.85 19.38
C LYS A 444 -2.59 42.94 18.68
N SER A 445 -2.44 42.71 17.37
CA SER A 445 -2.72 41.40 16.72
C SER A 445 -2.18 41.34 15.28
N ARG A 446 -0.89 40.99 15.07
CA ARG A 446 -0.37 40.80 13.69
C ARG A 446 0.72 39.74 13.51
N ASN A 447 0.74 38.69 14.32
CA ASN A 447 1.75 37.61 14.24
C ASN A 447 1.23 36.23 13.78
N LYS A 448 0.10 36.13 13.07
CA LYS A 448 -0.45 34.84 12.61
C LYS A 448 -0.29 34.51 11.13
N SER A 449 0.39 35.31 10.29
CA SER A 449 0.38 35.06 8.83
C SER A 449 1.72 34.92 8.09
N LEU A 450 2.88 34.96 8.76
CA LEU A 450 4.16 34.74 8.07
C LEU A 450 4.62 33.27 8.12
N LEU A 451 4.38 32.56 9.23
CA LEU A 451 4.70 31.14 9.32
C LEU A 451 3.73 30.25 8.51
N ALA A 452 2.47 30.66 8.32
CA ALA A 452 1.54 29.95 7.45
C ALA A 452 1.84 30.09 5.94
N ALA A 453 2.68 31.07 5.56
CA ALA A 453 3.11 31.22 4.17
C ALA A 453 4.19 30.21 3.79
N GLY A 454 5.10 29.89 4.72
CA GLY A 454 6.14 28.86 4.56
C GLY A 454 5.69 27.45 4.96
N ALA A 455 4.72 27.29 5.86
CA ALA A 455 4.29 25.97 6.33
C ALA A 455 3.46 25.14 5.30
N ASN A 456 3.13 25.72 4.14
CA ASN A 456 2.38 25.04 3.07
C ASN A 456 3.25 24.72 1.85
N LEU A 457 4.58 24.58 2.02
CA LEU A 457 5.51 24.14 0.97
C LEU A 457 5.02 22.82 0.35
N GLY A 458 4.28 22.93 -0.77
CA GLY A 458 3.73 21.80 -1.53
C GLY A 458 2.20 21.65 -1.53
N MET A 459 1.46 22.30 -0.62
CA MET A 459 -0.02 22.16 -0.59
C MET A 459 -0.70 23.21 -1.49
N PRO A 460 -1.52 22.78 -2.48
CA PRO A 460 -2.19 23.69 -3.41
C PRO A 460 -3.21 24.58 -2.67
N ARG A 461 -3.10 25.91 -2.84
CA ARG A 461 -4.00 26.87 -2.20
C ARG A 461 -5.36 26.90 -2.91
N PRO A 462 -6.46 27.15 -2.17
CA PRO A 462 -7.74 27.41 -2.80
C PRO A 462 -7.69 28.72 -3.60
N PHE A 463 -8.27 28.71 -4.80
CA PHE A 463 -8.42 29.87 -5.67
C PHE A 463 -9.90 30.11 -6.02
N THR A 464 -10.25 31.35 -6.31
CA THR A 464 -11.57 31.70 -6.84
C THR A 464 -11.62 31.42 -8.33
N LEU A 465 -12.82 31.12 -8.84
CA LEU A 465 -12.98 30.85 -10.25
C LEU A 465 -12.60 32.06 -11.13
N GLU A 466 -12.90 33.28 -10.69
CA GLU A 466 -12.55 34.50 -11.43
C GLU A 466 -11.03 34.60 -11.67
N ARG A 467 -10.25 34.26 -10.64
CA ARG A 467 -8.79 34.23 -10.70
C ARG A 467 -8.30 33.18 -11.71
N LEU A 468 -8.91 32.00 -11.75
CA LEU A 468 -8.61 30.97 -12.76
C LEU A 468 -8.84 31.50 -14.18
N VAL A 469 -10.01 32.12 -14.41
CA VAL A 469 -10.37 32.64 -15.74
C VAL A 469 -9.42 33.77 -16.15
N ALA A 470 -9.01 34.64 -15.22
CA ALA A 470 -8.04 35.70 -15.48
C ALA A 470 -6.67 35.15 -15.88
N ILE A 471 -6.14 34.18 -15.12
CA ILE A 471 -4.85 33.53 -15.39
C ILE A 471 -4.89 32.77 -16.72
N LEU A 472 -5.97 32.03 -17.00
CA LEU A 472 -6.13 31.29 -18.25
C LEU A 472 -6.12 32.21 -19.48
N ARG A 473 -6.77 33.39 -19.40
CA ARG A 473 -6.75 34.38 -20.48
C ARG A 473 -5.36 34.97 -20.71
N ALA A 474 -4.55 35.11 -19.66
CA ALA A 474 -3.19 35.64 -19.77
C ALA A 474 -2.24 34.64 -20.44
N ILE A 475 -2.33 33.35 -20.07
CA ILE A 475 -1.42 32.29 -20.53
C ILE A 475 -1.79 31.76 -21.92
N HIS A 476 -3.04 31.87 -22.35
CA HIS A 476 -3.45 31.33 -23.65
C HIS A 476 -2.67 31.98 -24.80
N PRO A 477 -1.91 31.22 -25.62
CA PRO A 477 -0.93 31.77 -26.56
C PRO A 477 -1.57 32.65 -27.65
N GLN A 478 -2.81 32.34 -28.06
CA GLN A 478 -3.53 33.10 -29.10
C GLN A 478 -4.60 34.04 -28.51
N GLY A 479 -4.71 34.12 -27.18
CA GLY A 479 -5.94 34.59 -26.53
C GLY A 479 -7.13 33.66 -26.81
N ILE A 480 -8.14 33.66 -25.94
CA ILE A 480 -9.33 32.83 -26.17
C ILE A 480 -10.25 33.62 -27.10
N PRO A 481 -10.56 33.16 -28.33
CA PRO A 481 -11.42 33.89 -29.23
C PRO A 481 -12.82 34.00 -28.62
N ASN A 482 -13.27 35.22 -28.35
CA ASN A 482 -14.67 35.49 -28.01
C ASN A 482 -15.50 35.25 -29.26
N ARG A 483 -16.03 34.03 -29.44
CA ARG A 483 -17.03 33.80 -30.51
C ARG A 483 -18.34 34.47 -30.08
N PRO A 484 -18.94 35.34 -30.91
CA PRO A 484 -20.27 35.88 -30.62
C PRO A 484 -21.25 34.70 -30.43
N GLY A 485 -21.97 34.67 -29.30
CA GLY A 485 -22.95 33.63 -28.98
C GLY A 485 -22.47 32.45 -28.10
N ARG A 486 -21.16 32.30 -27.83
CA ARG A 486 -20.66 31.35 -26.81
C ARG A 486 -19.66 32.05 -25.90
N GLY A 487 -20.10 32.35 -24.67
CA GLY A 487 -19.23 32.94 -23.66
C GLY A 487 -18.01 32.04 -23.39
N VAL A 488 -16.81 32.64 -23.37
CA VAL A 488 -15.57 31.94 -23.02
C VAL A 488 -15.70 31.23 -21.68
N SER A 489 -16.41 31.85 -20.74
CA SER A 489 -16.68 31.28 -19.42
C SER A 489 -17.41 29.94 -19.52
N ASP A 490 -18.46 29.77 -20.35
CA ASP A 490 -19.21 28.51 -20.50
C ASP A 490 -18.29 27.34 -20.88
N ARG A 491 -17.37 27.56 -21.84
CA ARG A 491 -16.38 26.55 -22.19
C ARG A 491 -15.45 26.24 -21.02
N ILE A 492 -14.99 27.24 -20.26
CA ILE A 492 -14.12 27.03 -19.09
C ILE A 492 -14.87 26.25 -18.01
N TYR A 493 -16.11 26.59 -17.71
CA TYR A 493 -16.95 25.90 -16.73
C TYR A 493 -17.18 24.43 -17.11
N ARG A 494 -17.48 24.15 -18.38
CA ARG A 494 -17.68 22.77 -18.85
C ARG A 494 -16.42 21.93 -18.64
N GLU A 495 -15.27 22.47 -19.04
CA GLU A 495 -14.01 21.74 -19.01
C GLU A 495 -13.48 21.65 -17.56
N LEU A 496 -13.74 22.66 -16.72
CA LEU A 496 -13.49 22.59 -15.28
C LEU A 496 -14.36 21.50 -14.60
N GLY A 497 -15.62 21.36 -15.01
CA GLY A 497 -16.50 20.28 -14.56
C GLY A 497 -16.01 18.89 -14.98
N GLU A 498 -15.44 18.76 -16.18
CA GLU A 498 -14.76 17.53 -16.61
C GLU A 498 -13.52 17.23 -15.76
N LEU A 499 -12.68 18.25 -15.49
CA LEU A 499 -11.50 18.10 -14.62
C LEU A 499 -11.87 17.76 -13.17
N GLU A 500 -13.01 18.26 -12.67
CA GLU A 500 -13.56 17.91 -11.36
C GLU A 500 -14.04 16.45 -11.32
N ARG A 501 -14.76 16.01 -12.35
CA ARG A 501 -15.20 14.61 -12.48
C ARG A 501 -14.02 13.64 -12.51
N LEU A 502 -12.88 14.07 -13.09
CA LEU A 502 -11.62 13.33 -13.09
C LEU A 502 -10.81 13.50 -11.78
N ARG A 503 -11.30 14.26 -10.80
CA ARG A 503 -10.63 14.61 -9.53
C ARG A 503 -9.26 15.27 -9.70
N LEU A 504 -9.03 15.94 -10.83
CA LEU A 504 -7.81 16.73 -11.07
C LEU A 504 -7.91 18.12 -10.40
N VAL A 505 -9.13 18.64 -10.29
CA VAL A 505 -9.47 19.83 -9.51
C VAL A 505 -10.59 19.44 -8.55
N VAL A 506 -10.59 19.97 -7.32
CA VAL A 506 -11.59 19.65 -6.29
C VAL A 506 -12.13 20.94 -5.69
N ARG A 507 -13.43 21.00 -5.43
CA ARG A 507 -14.03 22.08 -4.64
C ARG A 507 -13.55 22.00 -3.19
N SER A 508 -12.91 23.07 -2.71
CA SER A 508 -12.40 23.20 -1.34
C SER A 508 -13.46 23.67 -0.34
N SER A 509 -14.62 24.14 -0.82
CA SER A 509 -15.75 24.58 0.01
C SER A 509 -17.00 23.79 -0.39
N GLY A 510 -17.68 23.16 0.57
CA GLY A 510 -19.02 22.61 0.37
C GLY A 510 -19.12 21.23 -0.31
N SER A 511 -18.46 20.21 0.23
CA SER A 511 -18.93 18.82 0.07
C SER A 511 -18.67 18.02 1.35
N GLY A 512 -19.65 18.03 2.25
CA GLY A 512 -19.96 16.87 3.11
C GLY A 512 -19.20 16.65 4.43
N ALA A 513 -18.30 17.54 4.89
CA ALA A 513 -17.57 17.30 6.15
C ALA A 513 -17.45 18.54 7.05
N ALA A 514 -18.58 18.98 7.61
CA ALA A 514 -18.64 19.65 8.91
C ALA A 514 -20.10 19.77 9.34
N THR A 515 -20.63 18.69 9.91
CA THR A 515 -21.75 18.81 10.85
C THR A 515 -21.29 19.67 12.02
N GLY A 516 -21.86 20.86 12.16
CA GLY A 516 -21.81 21.64 13.39
C GLY A 516 -20.80 22.78 13.43
N ALA A 517 -21.09 23.88 12.73
CA ALA A 517 -20.84 25.23 13.22
C ALA A 517 -21.65 26.21 12.36
N GLY A 518 -22.67 26.82 12.97
CA GLY A 518 -23.53 27.80 12.34
C GLY A 518 -22.72 28.98 11.79
N GLY A 519 -22.85 29.20 10.50
CA GLY A 519 -22.44 30.41 9.81
C GLY A 519 -23.52 30.73 8.79
N THR A 520 -24.63 31.28 9.26
CA THR A 520 -25.62 31.95 8.41
C THR A 520 -24.99 33.24 7.88
N GLY A 521 -24.44 33.16 6.68
CA GLY A 521 -24.03 34.32 5.91
C GLY A 521 -24.49 34.10 4.48
N ASP A 522 -25.61 34.74 4.11
CA ASP A 522 -26.18 34.82 2.77
C ASP A 522 -25.31 35.66 1.82
N ASP A 523 -24.00 35.41 1.80
CA ASP A 523 -23.12 35.91 0.77
C ASP A 523 -22.66 34.68 0.00
N ALA A 524 -23.01 34.61 -1.30
CA ALA A 524 -22.78 33.48 -2.19
C ALA A 524 -21.32 33.05 -2.11
N GLY A 525 -21.05 32.14 -1.18
CA GLY A 525 -19.71 31.95 -0.64
C GLY A 525 -18.81 31.45 -1.75
N ASP A 526 -17.94 32.33 -2.25
CA ASP A 526 -17.05 32.11 -3.38
C ASP A 526 -16.63 30.65 -3.46
N GLU A 527 -17.12 29.93 -4.46
CA GLU A 527 -16.74 28.55 -4.68
C GLU A 527 -15.22 28.49 -4.83
N LYS A 528 -14.56 27.99 -3.80
CA LYS A 528 -13.10 27.85 -3.75
C LYS A 528 -12.72 26.53 -4.39
N TRP A 529 -11.82 26.58 -5.35
CA TRP A 529 -11.30 25.41 -6.07
C TRP A 529 -9.84 25.18 -5.72
N ARG A 530 -9.38 23.93 -5.72
CA ARG A 530 -7.96 23.58 -5.55
C ARG A 530 -7.56 22.49 -6.54
N VAL A 531 -6.30 22.51 -6.97
CA VAL A 531 -5.73 21.42 -7.77
C VAL A 531 -5.45 20.22 -6.86
N ASN A 532 -5.63 19.01 -7.37
CA ASN A 532 -5.39 17.75 -6.67
C ASN A 532 -4.37 16.87 -7.40
N VAL A 533 -3.42 17.53 -8.08
CA VAL A 533 -2.41 16.89 -8.92
C VAL A 533 -1.03 17.45 -8.61
N GLY A 534 -0.03 16.59 -8.58
CA GLY A 534 1.37 16.98 -8.35
C GLY A 534 1.96 17.78 -9.51
N ARG A 535 2.93 18.62 -9.18
CA ARG A 535 3.66 19.49 -10.13
C ARG A 535 4.18 18.73 -11.35
N GLU A 536 4.89 17.62 -11.14
CA GLU A 536 5.53 16.85 -12.21
C GLU A 536 4.54 16.42 -13.30
N TRP A 537 3.31 16.06 -12.90
CA TRP A 537 2.30 15.67 -13.88
C TRP A 537 1.79 16.85 -14.70
N VAL A 538 1.55 18.01 -14.05
CA VAL A 538 1.13 19.24 -14.73
C VAL A 538 2.21 19.73 -15.68
N VAL A 539 3.47 19.72 -15.24
CA VAL A 539 4.64 20.10 -16.04
C VAL A 539 4.78 19.17 -17.24
N ASN A 540 4.68 17.85 -17.06
CA ASN A 540 4.74 16.89 -18.17
C ASN A 540 3.58 17.09 -19.17
N MET A 541 2.36 17.32 -18.68
CA MET A 541 1.23 17.64 -19.56
C MET A 541 1.42 18.96 -20.30
N GLY A 542 2.00 19.98 -19.66
CA GLY A 542 2.38 21.23 -20.31
C GLY A 542 3.38 21.02 -21.44
N HIS A 543 4.47 20.28 -21.17
CA HIS A 543 5.50 19.97 -22.17
C HIS A 543 4.95 19.25 -23.39
N VAL A 544 4.01 18.30 -23.21
CA VAL A 544 3.38 17.59 -24.34
C VAL A 544 2.66 18.55 -25.30
N TRP A 545 2.14 19.67 -24.81
CA TRP A 545 1.49 20.71 -25.61
C TRP A 545 2.39 21.92 -25.91
N GLY A 546 3.69 21.83 -25.62
CA GLY A 546 4.67 22.90 -25.83
C GLY A 546 4.53 24.10 -24.88
N MET A 547 4.03 23.88 -23.67
CA MET A 547 3.82 24.90 -22.66
C MET A 547 4.80 24.74 -21.49
N GLY A 548 5.68 25.72 -21.29
CA GLY A 548 6.56 25.81 -20.12
C GLY A 548 5.83 26.37 -18.90
N VAL A 549 5.81 25.63 -17.80
CA VAL A 549 5.22 26.08 -16.51
C VAL A 549 6.21 26.93 -15.72
N SER A 550 7.50 26.65 -15.87
CA SER A 550 8.60 27.27 -15.13
C SER A 550 8.67 28.80 -15.30
N GLU A 551 8.21 29.34 -16.43
CA GLU A 551 8.19 30.78 -16.68
C GLU A 551 7.20 31.54 -15.77
N TYR A 552 6.19 30.84 -15.25
CA TYR A 552 5.12 31.39 -14.42
C TYR A 552 5.23 30.99 -12.95
N GLU A 553 6.25 30.23 -12.57
CA GLU A 553 6.54 29.88 -11.18
C GLU A 553 7.48 30.93 -10.57
N ILE A 554 7.27 31.23 -9.28
CA ILE A 554 8.25 31.97 -8.49
C ILE A 554 9.01 30.91 -7.70
N ASP A 555 10.30 30.76 -7.98
CA ASP A 555 11.15 29.87 -7.20
C ASP A 555 11.06 30.29 -5.73
N PRO A 556 10.64 29.39 -4.82
CA PRO A 556 10.52 29.71 -3.40
C PRO A 556 11.87 30.04 -2.76
N ASP A 557 12.97 29.74 -3.46
CA ASP A 557 14.36 29.90 -3.01
C ASP A 557 15.03 31.20 -3.53
N SER A 558 14.26 32.13 -4.12
CA SER A 558 14.74 33.49 -4.47
C SER A 558 14.21 34.56 -3.52
#